data_AF-A0A8G1W493-F1
#
_entry.id   AF-A0A8G1W493-F1
#
_cell.length_a   1.000
_cell.length_b   1.000
_cell.length_c   1.000
_cell.angle_alpha   90.00
_cell.angle_beta   90.00
_cell.angle_gamma   90.00
#
_symmetry.space_group_name_H-M   'P 1'
#
loop_
_entity.id
_entity.type
_entity.pdbx_description
1 polymer ?
#
loop_
_entity_poly.entity_id
_entity_poly.type
_entity_poly.pdbx_seq_one_letter_code
_entity_poly.pdbx_strand_id
1 'polypeptide(L)'
;MPSAREAMANRGDDDEVCPVCKSSRYLNPDMQFLINPECYHKMCESCVDRIFSSGPANCPVAGCHKTLRKARFRKQTFEDINVEREVDIRRRVMQILNRREEEFDSKRAWDDFLEQREEIIANLVHGTDVAKTESDLQKYASENMRSIRANQALEAQEASSFKEQQTHEQELARLRREAAKQEYENERRELQASREDVLARLAAGRPGDAAAIAREGKKVLLKKSSARRSEEDRIRQKQAALRNSDARKAGQGGLTADKADIAGDSGLIKGLKKIVTPEPEKPYDPFGGMVPNKRDYYTLRDFYPSSYLDPIRQDTRMQAGGYDLQEYYSRTLMEAFAGLGCFIDEEVAQRDDAGSLGVPRPAATHVAAQAAVSSTGTPEAS
;
A
#
# COMPACT_ATOMS: atom_id res chain seq x y z
N MET A 1 -29.61 1.77 36.75
CA MET A 1 -29.46 0.30 36.85
C MET A 1 -28.39 -0.10 35.84
N PRO A 2 -27.19 -0.54 36.26
CA PRO A 2 -26.22 -1.09 35.31
C PRO A 2 -26.81 -2.35 34.66
N SER A 3 -26.42 -2.62 33.42
CA SER A 3 -27.07 -3.60 32.57
C SER A 3 -26.77 -5.02 33.07
N ALA A 4 -27.75 -5.93 33.02
CA ALA A 4 -27.58 -7.32 33.48
C ALA A 4 -26.46 -8.09 32.75
N ARG A 5 -25.97 -7.57 31.61
CA ARG A 5 -24.80 -8.10 30.90
C ARG A 5 -23.46 -7.75 31.57
N GLU A 6 -23.37 -6.65 32.33
CA GLU A 6 -22.16 -6.28 33.09
C GLU A 6 -21.99 -7.16 34.33
N ALA A 7 -23.09 -7.58 34.96
CA ALA A 7 -23.06 -8.40 36.17
C ALA A 7 -22.57 -9.85 35.93
N MET A 8 -22.64 -10.35 34.69
CA MET A 8 -22.19 -11.72 34.34
C MET A 8 -20.71 -11.80 33.91
N ALA A 9 -20.07 -10.66 33.61
CA ALA A 9 -18.65 -10.61 33.26
C ALA A 9 -17.72 -10.65 34.50
N ASN A 10 -18.22 -10.30 35.68
CA ASN A 10 -17.41 -10.20 36.91
C ASN A 10 -17.23 -11.53 37.70
N ARG A 11 -17.51 -12.70 37.12
CA ARG A 11 -17.37 -13.99 37.85
C ARG A 11 -15.93 -14.54 37.90
N GLY A 12 -14.96 -13.87 37.27
CA GLY A 12 -13.53 -14.18 37.39
C GLY A 12 -12.74 -13.15 38.22
N ASP A 13 -13.43 -12.22 38.88
CA ASP A 13 -12.89 -10.96 39.42
C ASP A 13 -12.49 -11.05 40.92
N ASP A 14 -12.53 -12.26 41.50
CA ASP A 14 -12.45 -12.46 42.96
C ASP A 14 -11.02 -12.38 43.55
N ASP A 15 -9.97 -12.37 42.72
CA ASP A 15 -8.57 -12.40 43.17
C ASP A 15 -7.76 -11.12 42.86
N GLU A 16 -8.38 -10.07 42.32
CA GLU A 16 -7.68 -8.81 42.04
C GLU A 16 -7.51 -7.96 43.31
N VAL A 17 -6.51 -8.33 44.11
CA VAL A 17 -6.11 -7.63 45.32
C VAL A 17 -4.89 -6.76 45.04
N CYS A 18 -4.96 -5.47 45.37
CA CYS A 18 -3.77 -4.63 45.26
C CYS A 18 -2.71 -5.05 46.29
N PRO A 19 -1.44 -5.29 45.90
CA PRO A 19 -0.39 -5.74 46.82
C PRO A 19 -0.01 -4.71 47.89
N VAL A 20 -0.30 -3.42 47.68
CA VAL A 20 0.08 -2.32 48.58
C VAL A 20 -1.01 -2.03 49.62
N CYS A 21 -2.25 -1.80 49.16
CA CYS A 21 -3.37 -1.43 50.05
C CYS A 21 -4.26 -2.62 50.41
N LYS A 22 -4.07 -3.79 49.78
CA LYS A 22 -4.89 -5.00 49.97
C LYS A 22 -6.39 -4.79 49.75
N SER A 23 -6.81 -3.66 49.16
CA SER A 23 -8.19 -3.42 48.80
C SER A 23 -8.53 -4.23 47.55
N SER A 24 -9.62 -5.01 47.63
CA SER A 24 -10.16 -5.75 46.50
C SER A 24 -11.16 -4.90 45.71
N ARG A 25 -11.36 -5.28 44.45
CA ARG A 25 -12.37 -4.70 43.56
C ARG A 25 -13.80 -4.83 44.08
N TYR A 26 -14.05 -5.86 44.91
CA TYR A 26 -15.34 -6.11 45.53
C TYR A 26 -15.81 -4.95 46.45
N LEU A 27 -14.89 -4.29 47.16
CA LEU A 27 -15.25 -3.20 48.09
C LEU A 27 -15.52 -1.86 47.38
N ASN A 28 -14.88 -1.60 46.24
CA ASN A 28 -15.10 -0.40 45.45
C ASN A 28 -15.03 -0.75 43.95
N PRO A 29 -16.19 -0.91 43.27
CA PRO A 29 -16.24 -1.32 41.86
C PRO A 29 -15.67 -0.27 40.90
N ASP A 30 -15.50 0.98 41.34
CA ASP A 30 -14.94 2.06 40.54
C ASP A 30 -13.40 2.11 40.57
N MET A 31 -12.73 1.29 41.40
CA MET A 31 -11.27 1.28 41.44
C MET A 31 -10.69 0.62 40.19
N GLN A 32 -9.88 1.38 39.45
CA GLN A 32 -9.19 0.88 38.26
C GLN A 32 -7.81 0.36 38.63
N PHE A 33 -7.49 -0.84 38.16
CA PHE A 33 -6.14 -1.39 38.22
C PHE A 33 -5.34 -0.92 37.02
N LEU A 34 -4.13 -0.46 37.32
CA LEU A 34 -3.14 -0.01 36.36
C LEU A 34 -1.98 -1.01 36.33
N ILE A 35 -1.45 -1.24 35.13
CA ILE A 35 -0.31 -2.11 34.87
C ILE A 35 0.80 -1.30 34.20
N ASN A 36 2.04 -1.64 34.51
CA ASN A 36 3.21 -1.09 33.84
C ASN A 36 3.84 -2.16 32.93
N PRO A 37 4.17 -1.83 31.66
CA PRO A 37 4.74 -2.78 30.70
C PRO A 37 6.12 -3.34 31.10
N GLU A 38 6.82 -2.76 32.08
CA GLU A 38 8.15 -3.24 32.49
C GLU A 38 8.11 -4.31 33.59
N CYS A 39 7.21 -4.19 34.57
CA CYS A 39 7.11 -5.14 35.70
C CYS A 39 5.89 -6.06 35.58
N TYR A 40 4.85 -5.70 34.81
CA TYR A 40 3.57 -6.42 34.76
C TYR A 40 3.05 -6.74 36.18
N HIS A 41 2.88 -5.70 37.02
CA HIS A 41 2.24 -5.85 38.33
C HIS A 41 1.00 -4.95 38.40
N LYS A 42 -0.10 -5.53 38.87
CA LYS A 42 -1.39 -4.84 39.04
C LYS A 42 -1.33 -3.95 40.29
N MET A 43 -1.64 -2.67 40.15
CA MET A 43 -1.72 -1.71 41.27
C MET A 43 -2.96 -0.84 41.16
N CYS A 44 -3.49 -0.41 42.30
CA CYS A 44 -4.64 0.47 42.37
C CYS A 44 -4.29 1.91 41.98
N GLU A 45 -5.20 2.67 41.35
CA GLU A 45 -4.98 4.08 40.97
C GLU A 45 -4.47 4.94 42.14
N SER A 46 -5.09 4.82 43.33
CA SER A 46 -4.67 5.57 44.52
C SER A 46 -3.27 5.20 45.03
N CYS A 47 -2.85 3.95 44.82
CA CYS A 47 -1.52 3.44 45.16
C CYS A 47 -0.47 4.00 44.19
N VAL A 48 -0.79 3.99 42.89
CA VAL A 48 0.07 4.55 41.85
C VAL A 48 0.25 6.04 42.06
N ASP A 49 -0.83 6.76 42.33
CA ASP A 49 -0.78 8.20 42.57
C ASP A 49 0.03 8.53 43.82
N ARG A 50 -0.12 7.80 44.93
CA ARG A 50 0.65 8.09 46.15
C ARG A 50 2.15 7.82 45.99
N ILE A 51 2.52 6.69 45.39
CA ILE A 51 3.92 6.23 45.34
C ILE A 51 4.71 6.94 44.23
N PHE A 52 4.09 7.19 43.07
CA PHE A 52 4.78 7.76 41.91
C PHE A 52 4.58 9.27 41.76
N SER A 53 3.81 9.93 42.64
CA SER A 53 3.75 11.40 42.67
C SER A 53 5.00 12.04 43.28
N SER A 54 5.72 11.31 44.15
CA SER A 54 6.99 11.76 44.72
C SER A 54 8.19 11.67 43.76
N GLY A 55 7.98 11.13 42.55
CA GLY A 55 9.03 10.95 41.55
C GLY A 55 9.12 9.51 41.03
N PRO A 56 10.13 9.19 40.19
CA PRO A 56 10.37 7.82 39.73
C PRO A 56 10.79 6.95 40.91
N ALA A 57 9.92 6.02 41.30
CA ALA A 57 10.14 5.07 42.39
C ALA A 57 10.30 3.65 41.82
N ASN A 58 10.89 2.76 42.59
CA ASN A 58 10.89 1.33 42.27
C ASN A 58 9.52 0.71 42.58
N CYS A 59 9.21 -0.39 41.89
CA CYS A 59 8.03 -1.18 42.20
C CYS A 59 8.11 -1.70 43.66
N PRO A 60 7.02 -1.63 44.45
CA PRO A 60 6.98 -2.10 45.84
C PRO A 60 6.67 -3.59 45.98
N VAL A 61 6.51 -4.32 44.88
CA VAL A 61 6.20 -5.76 44.88
C VAL A 61 7.46 -6.56 45.18
N ALA A 62 7.37 -7.50 46.12
CA ALA A 62 8.48 -8.37 46.51
C ALA A 62 9.05 -9.09 45.27
N GLY A 63 10.31 -8.79 44.94
CA GLY A 63 11.01 -9.35 43.77
C GLY A 63 11.08 -8.45 42.53
N CYS A 64 10.38 -7.31 42.46
CA CYS A 64 10.57 -6.31 41.38
C CYS A 64 11.24 -5.05 41.91
N HIS A 65 12.47 -4.77 41.48
CA HIS A 65 13.16 -3.51 41.80
C HIS A 65 13.26 -2.56 40.59
N LYS A 66 12.45 -2.77 39.54
CA LYS A 66 12.49 -1.91 38.34
C LYS A 66 11.97 -0.52 38.68
N THR A 67 12.63 0.50 38.14
CA THR A 67 12.27 1.91 38.30
C THR A 67 11.14 2.28 37.34
N LEU A 68 9.99 2.69 37.88
CA LEU A 68 8.77 2.95 37.12
C LEU A 68 8.41 4.44 37.15
N ARG A 69 7.77 4.92 36.08
CA ARG A 69 7.26 6.30 35.95
C ARG A 69 5.75 6.31 35.87
N LYS A 70 5.11 7.32 36.46
CA LYS A 70 3.64 7.49 36.47
C LYS A 70 3.02 7.49 35.07
N ALA A 71 3.66 8.14 34.10
CA ALA A 71 3.13 8.25 32.73
C ALA A 71 3.09 6.92 31.95
N ARG A 72 3.81 5.89 32.40
CA ARG A 72 3.88 4.58 31.72
C ARG A 72 2.88 3.56 32.29
N PHE A 73 2.03 3.96 33.22
CA PHE A 73 0.92 3.11 33.68
C PHE A 73 -0.23 3.15 32.68
N ARG A 74 -0.74 1.98 32.32
CA ARG A 74 -1.86 1.80 31.39
C ARG A 74 -2.96 0.99 32.08
N LYS A 75 -4.22 1.23 31.69
CA LYS A 75 -5.36 0.42 32.15
C LYS A 75 -5.27 -0.97 31.55
N GLN A 76 -5.52 -1.98 32.38
CA GLN A 76 -5.62 -3.36 31.95
C GLN A 76 -6.76 -3.51 30.93
N THR A 77 -6.46 -4.09 29.78
CA THR A 77 -7.45 -4.38 28.72
C THR A 77 -7.88 -5.84 28.73
N PHE A 78 -7.02 -6.74 29.22
CA PHE A 78 -7.26 -8.18 29.27
C PHE A 78 -7.07 -8.71 30.68
N GLU A 79 -7.87 -9.68 31.11
CA GLU A 79 -7.82 -10.28 32.46
C GLU A 79 -6.47 -10.97 32.76
N ASP A 80 -5.89 -11.61 31.73
CA ASP A 80 -4.64 -12.36 31.81
C ASP A 80 -3.40 -11.51 31.54
N ILE A 81 -2.47 -11.55 32.49
CA ILE A 81 -1.22 -10.79 32.41
C ILE A 81 -0.23 -11.33 31.37
N ASN A 82 -0.29 -12.63 31.10
CA ASN A 82 0.54 -13.27 30.09
C ASN A 82 0.11 -12.83 28.68
N VAL A 83 -1.20 -12.69 28.46
CA VAL A 83 -1.76 -12.20 27.20
C VAL A 83 -1.38 -10.73 26.98
N GLU A 84 -1.43 -9.89 28.04
CA GLU A 84 -0.97 -8.50 27.90
C GLU A 84 0.51 -8.41 27.54
N ARG A 85 1.36 -9.23 28.18
CA ARG A 85 2.78 -9.32 27.85
C ARG A 85 3.00 -9.73 26.39
N GLU A 86 2.28 -10.75 25.93
CA GLU A 86 2.34 -11.19 24.54
C GLU A 86 1.88 -10.09 23.57
N VAL A 87 0.79 -9.41 23.86
CA VAL A 87 0.26 -8.32 23.00
C VAL A 87 1.25 -7.15 22.93
N ASP A 88 1.90 -6.80 24.04
CA ASP A 88 2.90 -5.73 24.07
C ASP A 88 4.18 -6.13 23.32
N ILE A 89 4.64 -7.38 23.48
CA ILE A 89 5.76 -7.94 22.71
C ILE A 89 5.42 -7.96 21.22
N ARG A 90 4.27 -8.53 20.85
CA ARG A 90 3.82 -8.62 19.46
C ARG A 90 3.70 -7.23 18.84
N ARG A 91 3.14 -6.25 19.55
CA ARG A 91 3.06 -4.85 19.08
C ARG A 91 4.45 -4.25 18.83
N ARG A 92 5.39 -4.46 19.76
CA ARG A 92 6.77 -4.00 19.60
C ARG A 92 7.44 -4.62 18.38
N VAL A 93 7.33 -5.94 18.23
CA VAL A 93 7.94 -6.68 17.13
C VAL A 93 7.29 -6.32 15.79
N MET A 94 5.96 -6.21 15.72
CA MET A 94 5.25 -5.75 14.51
C MET A 94 5.64 -4.33 14.10
N GLN A 95 5.88 -3.43 15.06
CA GLN A 95 6.30 -2.07 14.77
C GLN A 95 7.71 -1.99 14.15
N ILE A 96 8.60 -2.94 14.53
CA ILE A 96 9.96 -3.05 13.98
C ILE A 96 9.94 -3.81 12.65
N LEU A 97 9.19 -4.91 12.55
CA LEU A 97 9.07 -5.77 11.37
C LEU A 97 7.84 -5.40 10.53
N ASN A 98 7.72 -4.12 10.16
CA ASN A 98 6.58 -3.56 9.43
C ASN A 98 6.73 -3.61 7.90
N ARG A 99 7.12 -4.77 7.37
CA ARG A 99 7.19 -4.97 5.91
C ARG A 99 5.83 -5.36 5.33
N ARG A 100 5.55 -4.91 4.11
CA ARG A 100 4.31 -5.22 3.37
C ARG A 100 4.53 -6.38 2.41
N GLU A 101 3.48 -7.13 2.11
CA GLU A 101 3.50 -8.23 1.10
C GLU A 101 4.00 -7.73 -0.27
N GLU A 102 3.69 -6.49 -0.61
CA GLU A 102 4.12 -5.85 -1.85
C GLU A 102 5.64 -5.72 -1.95
N GLU A 103 6.39 -5.72 -0.84
CA GLU A 103 7.85 -5.67 -0.82
C GLU A 103 8.49 -7.03 -1.07
N PHE A 104 7.75 -8.10 -1.36
CA PHE A 104 8.32 -9.44 -1.57
C PHE A 104 8.12 -9.94 -3.00
N ASP A 105 9.14 -10.59 -3.56
CA ASP A 105 9.13 -11.11 -4.94
C ASP A 105 8.12 -12.27 -5.10
N SER A 106 8.00 -13.08 -4.06
CA SER A 106 7.16 -14.27 -4.05
C SER A 106 6.31 -14.35 -2.78
N LYS A 107 5.11 -14.89 -2.91
CA LYS A 107 4.23 -15.15 -1.77
C LYS A 107 4.85 -16.11 -0.74
N ARG A 108 5.65 -17.09 -1.18
CA ARG A 108 6.35 -18.01 -0.27
C ARG A 108 7.36 -17.28 0.62
N ALA A 109 8.11 -16.32 0.06
CA ALA A 109 9.04 -15.51 0.85
C ALA A 109 8.31 -14.65 1.90
N TRP A 110 7.11 -14.17 1.57
CA TRP A 110 6.26 -13.48 2.53
C TRP A 110 5.78 -14.41 3.65
N ASP A 111 5.31 -15.61 3.31
CA ASP A 111 4.88 -16.60 4.30
C ASP A 111 6.04 -17.04 5.21
N ASP A 112 7.24 -17.27 4.64
CA ASP A 112 8.46 -17.58 5.40
C ASP A 112 8.88 -16.44 6.34
N PHE A 113 8.68 -15.19 5.94
CA PHE A 113 8.92 -14.01 6.78
C PHE A 113 7.91 -13.90 7.93
N LEU A 114 6.64 -14.23 7.68
CA LEU A 114 5.62 -14.26 8.74
C LEU A 114 5.94 -15.34 9.78
N GLU A 115 6.35 -16.53 9.34
CA GLU A 115 6.79 -17.60 10.24
C GLU A 115 7.99 -17.16 11.09
N GLN A 116 9.03 -16.57 10.48
CA GLN A 116 10.18 -16.03 11.23
C GLN A 116 9.78 -14.96 12.23
N ARG A 117 8.82 -14.09 11.89
CA ARG A 117 8.29 -13.08 12.80
C ARG A 117 7.60 -13.73 14.00
N GLU A 118 6.76 -14.74 13.78
CA GLU A 118 6.08 -15.44 14.86
C GLU A 118 7.06 -16.28 15.71
N GLU A 119 8.11 -16.84 15.11
CA GLU A 119 9.19 -17.52 15.83
C GLU A 119 9.91 -16.56 16.79
N ILE A 120 10.24 -15.34 16.34
CA ILE A 120 10.83 -14.30 17.20
C ILE A 120 9.87 -13.92 18.33
N ILE A 121 8.57 -13.75 18.03
CA ILE A 121 7.56 -13.44 19.05
C ILE A 121 7.46 -14.58 20.07
N ALA A 122 7.38 -15.82 19.61
CA ALA A 122 7.28 -17.00 20.47
C ALA A 122 8.51 -17.12 21.38
N ASN A 123 9.72 -16.92 20.85
CA ASN A 123 10.95 -16.95 21.64
C ASN A 123 10.94 -15.88 22.75
N LEU A 124 10.47 -14.66 22.44
CA LEU A 124 10.41 -13.57 23.42
C LEU A 124 9.31 -13.77 24.48
N VAL A 125 8.18 -14.39 24.12
CA VAL A 125 7.08 -14.72 25.06
C VAL A 125 7.48 -15.82 26.03
N HIS A 126 8.12 -16.89 25.52
CA HIS A 126 8.54 -18.03 26.33
C HIS A 126 9.87 -17.79 27.07
N GLY A 127 10.61 -16.73 26.72
CA GLY A 127 11.89 -16.40 27.33
C GLY A 127 13.05 -17.30 26.87
N THR A 128 12.90 -17.95 25.72
CA THR A 128 13.95 -18.76 25.10
C THR A 128 14.84 -17.87 24.23
N ASP A 129 16.14 -17.85 24.51
CA ASP A 129 17.17 -17.13 23.73
C ASP A 129 16.95 -15.61 23.57
N VAL A 130 16.42 -14.95 24.60
CA VAL A 130 16.11 -13.51 24.61
C VAL A 130 17.28 -12.63 24.15
N ALA A 131 18.51 -12.99 24.51
CA ALA A 131 19.69 -12.19 24.18
C ALA A 131 19.99 -12.19 22.66
N LYS A 132 19.83 -13.34 21.99
CA LYS A 132 20.07 -13.42 20.54
C LYS A 132 18.95 -12.75 19.76
N THR A 133 17.70 -13.01 20.14
CA THR A 133 16.54 -12.38 19.49
C THR A 133 16.56 -10.85 19.61
N GLU A 134 16.94 -10.31 20.79
CA GLU A 134 17.06 -8.86 20.98
C GLU A 134 18.22 -8.28 20.14
N SER A 135 19.35 -8.98 20.06
CA SER A 135 20.48 -8.60 19.20
C SER A 135 20.07 -8.55 17.72
N ASP A 136 19.37 -9.58 17.24
CA ASP A 136 18.98 -9.67 15.83
C ASP A 136 17.89 -8.65 15.48
N LEU A 137 16.95 -8.39 16.40
CA LEU A 137 16.02 -7.26 16.31
C LEU A 137 16.75 -5.91 16.25
N GLN A 138 17.80 -5.73 17.05
CA GLN A 138 18.56 -4.48 17.07
C GLN A 138 19.38 -4.26 15.79
N LYS A 139 20.03 -5.31 15.27
CA LYS A 139 20.71 -5.27 13.96
C LYS A 139 19.72 -4.90 12.86
N TYR A 140 18.60 -5.60 12.82
CA TYR A 140 17.54 -5.35 11.85
C TYR A 140 16.98 -3.92 11.94
N ALA A 141 16.70 -3.44 13.16
CA ALA A 141 16.21 -2.08 13.37
C ALA A 141 17.23 -1.02 12.93
N SER A 142 18.53 -1.28 13.09
CA SER A 142 19.59 -0.35 12.67
C SER A 142 19.75 -0.32 11.14
N GLU A 143 19.70 -1.48 10.49
CA GLU A 143 19.86 -1.61 9.03
C GLU A 143 18.63 -1.07 8.29
N ASN A 144 17.43 -1.30 8.83
CA ASN A 144 16.17 -1.00 8.17
C ASN A 144 15.43 0.21 8.76
N MET A 145 16.09 1.06 9.52
CA MET A 145 15.46 2.23 10.15
C MET A 145 14.73 3.14 9.14
N ARG A 146 15.29 3.29 7.93
CA ARG A 146 14.71 4.14 6.88
C ARG A 146 13.43 3.53 6.28
N SER A 147 13.44 2.24 5.95
CA SER A 147 12.27 1.53 5.42
C SER A 147 11.17 1.43 6.47
N ILE A 148 11.53 1.16 7.73
CA ILE A 148 10.58 1.14 8.85
C ILE A 148 9.86 2.48 8.97
N ARG A 149 10.59 3.60 8.97
CA ARG A 149 10.00 4.94 9.07
C ARG A 149 9.13 5.28 7.87
N ALA A 150 9.54 4.92 6.66
CA ALA A 150 8.74 5.15 5.45
C ALA A 150 7.42 4.37 5.50
N ASN A 151 7.47 3.09 5.88
CA ASN A 151 6.28 2.25 6.00
C ASN A 151 5.35 2.72 7.14
N GLN A 152 5.91 3.16 8.28
CA GLN A 152 5.13 3.76 9.36
C GLN A 152 4.45 5.06 8.93
N ALA A 153 5.10 5.88 8.11
CA ALA A 153 4.51 7.11 7.59
C ALA A 153 3.36 6.82 6.62
N LEU A 154 3.51 5.81 5.75
CA LEU A 154 2.43 5.35 4.85
C LEU A 154 1.24 4.81 5.64
N GLU A 155 1.48 3.95 6.64
CA GLU A 155 0.44 3.42 7.51
C GLU A 155 -0.28 4.55 8.28
N ALA A 156 0.45 5.55 8.76
CA ALA A 156 -0.14 6.70 9.43
C ALA A 156 -1.02 7.55 8.48
N GLN A 157 -0.60 7.72 7.22
CA GLN A 157 -1.37 8.43 6.19
C GLN A 157 -2.64 7.66 5.78
N GLU A 158 -2.54 6.34 5.64
CA GLU A 158 -3.70 5.46 5.39
C GLU A 158 -4.67 5.49 6.58
N ALA A 159 -4.18 5.43 7.81
CA ALA A 159 -5.01 5.53 9.00
C ALA A 159 -5.69 6.91 9.15
N SER A 160 -4.98 8.01 8.82
CA SER A 160 -5.57 9.36 8.87
C SER A 160 -6.66 9.53 7.80
N SER A 161 -6.39 9.12 6.57
CA SER A 161 -7.35 9.18 5.47
C SER A 161 -8.59 8.31 5.74
N PHE A 162 -8.43 7.11 6.29
CA PHE A 162 -9.55 6.26 6.70
C PHE A 162 -10.40 6.93 7.80
N LYS A 163 -9.76 7.54 8.80
CA LYS A 163 -10.46 8.25 9.87
C LYS A 163 -11.21 9.47 9.33
N GLU A 164 -10.61 10.23 8.41
CA GLU A 164 -11.25 11.36 7.75
C GLU A 164 -12.50 10.92 6.97
N GLN A 165 -12.40 9.82 6.21
CA GLN A 165 -13.55 9.23 5.52
C GLN A 165 -14.66 8.83 6.49
N GLN A 166 -14.31 8.18 7.60
CA GLN A 166 -15.27 7.78 8.63
C GLN A 166 -15.95 9.01 9.27
N THR A 167 -15.19 10.08 9.55
CA THR A 167 -15.77 11.32 10.09
C THR A 167 -16.70 12.00 9.09
N HIS A 168 -16.31 12.04 7.81
CA HIS A 168 -17.13 12.62 6.76
C HIS A 168 -18.43 11.83 6.56
N GLU A 169 -18.38 10.49 6.62
CA GLU A 169 -19.58 9.66 6.57
C GLU A 169 -20.51 9.92 7.77
N GLN A 170 -19.95 10.05 8.98
CA GLN A 170 -20.70 10.38 10.18
C GLN A 170 -21.34 11.78 10.12
N GLU A 171 -20.62 12.77 9.60
CA GLU A 171 -21.13 14.13 9.40
C GLU A 171 -22.25 14.17 8.36
N LEU A 172 -22.09 13.49 7.23
CA LEU A 172 -23.16 13.34 6.23
C LEU A 172 -24.38 12.64 6.83
N ALA A 173 -24.19 11.62 7.67
CA ALA A 173 -25.30 10.97 8.37
C ALA A 173 -25.99 11.91 9.37
N ARG A 174 -25.23 12.77 10.08
CA ARG A 174 -25.78 13.79 10.98
C ARG A 174 -26.59 14.82 10.20
N LEU A 175 -26.04 15.36 9.13
CA LEU A 175 -26.72 16.33 8.26
C LEU A 175 -28.00 15.75 7.66
N ARG A 176 -28.01 14.47 7.25
CA ARG A 176 -29.24 13.80 6.79
C ARG A 176 -30.30 13.71 7.88
N ARG A 177 -29.91 13.41 9.12
CA ARG A 177 -30.85 13.37 10.26
C ARG A 177 -31.41 14.75 10.59
N GLU A 178 -30.56 15.78 10.54
CA GLU A 178 -30.98 17.16 10.77
C GLU A 178 -31.91 17.67 9.66
N ALA A 179 -31.58 17.40 8.40
CA ALA A 179 -32.43 17.72 7.26
C ALA A 179 -33.81 17.04 7.38
N ALA A 180 -33.85 15.74 7.71
CA ALA A 180 -35.12 15.03 7.90
C ALA A 180 -35.98 15.62 9.03
N LYS A 181 -35.35 16.13 10.11
CA LYS A 181 -36.08 16.84 11.18
C LYS A 181 -36.62 18.19 10.70
N GLN A 182 -35.81 18.97 9.99
CA GLN A 182 -36.23 20.27 9.45
C GLN A 182 -37.35 20.12 8.42
N GLU A 183 -37.28 19.10 7.56
CA GLU A 183 -38.34 18.76 6.61
C GLU A 183 -39.65 18.44 7.34
N TYR A 184 -39.60 17.61 8.38
CA TYR A 184 -40.77 17.30 9.21
C TYR A 184 -41.35 18.55 9.90
N GLU A 185 -40.51 19.40 10.50
CA GLU A 185 -40.95 20.65 11.14
C GLU A 185 -41.57 21.64 10.14
N ASN A 186 -40.98 21.78 8.95
CA ASN A 186 -41.51 22.62 7.89
C ASN A 186 -42.86 22.08 7.39
N GLU A 187 -42.98 20.78 7.16
CA GLU A 187 -44.26 20.15 6.76
C GLU A 187 -45.33 20.40 7.82
N ARG A 188 -45.00 20.25 9.11
CA ARG A 188 -45.92 20.58 10.22
C ARG A 188 -46.35 22.05 10.18
N ARG A 189 -45.42 22.99 9.98
CA ARG A 189 -45.71 24.43 9.91
C ARG A 189 -46.60 24.76 8.71
N GLU A 190 -46.35 24.16 7.56
CA GLU A 190 -47.14 24.38 6.36
C GLU A 190 -48.57 23.84 6.47
N LEU A 191 -48.74 22.67 7.09
CA LEU A 191 -50.06 22.13 7.42
C LEU A 191 -50.81 23.10 8.34
N GLN A 192 -50.15 23.63 9.37
CA GLN A 192 -50.76 24.59 10.28
C GLN A 192 -51.12 25.92 9.57
N ALA A 193 -50.21 26.49 8.78
CA ALA A 193 -50.48 27.70 8.01
C ALA A 193 -51.61 27.50 6.98
N SER A 194 -51.68 26.32 6.34
CA SER A 194 -52.78 26.00 5.42
C SER A 194 -54.12 25.88 6.14
N ARG A 195 -54.13 25.35 7.37
CA ARG A 195 -55.33 25.29 8.22
C ARG A 195 -55.75 26.69 8.66
N GLU A 196 -54.81 27.54 9.05
CA GLU A 196 -55.05 28.92 9.46
C GLU A 196 -55.57 29.78 8.30
N ASP A 197 -55.04 29.65 7.08
CA ASP A 197 -55.56 30.33 5.88
C ASP A 197 -57.02 29.92 5.59
N VAL A 198 -57.35 28.62 5.67
CA VAL A 198 -58.74 28.15 5.52
C VAL A 198 -59.65 28.73 6.61
N LEU A 199 -59.19 28.78 7.87
CA LEU A 199 -59.95 29.37 8.98
C LEU A 199 -60.12 30.88 8.83
N ALA A 200 -59.10 31.61 8.38
CA ALA A 200 -59.16 33.05 8.12
C ALA A 200 -60.17 33.37 7.00
N ARG A 201 -60.19 32.57 5.92
CA ARG A 201 -61.20 32.69 4.85
C ARG A 201 -62.61 32.38 5.32
N LEU A 202 -62.77 31.40 6.22
CA LEU A 202 -64.06 31.10 6.84
C LEU A 202 -64.52 32.22 7.78
N ALA A 203 -63.60 32.85 8.52
CA ALA A 203 -63.90 33.96 9.44
C ALA A 203 -64.26 35.27 8.70
N ALA A 204 -63.67 35.52 7.52
CA ALA A 204 -63.98 36.67 6.69
C ALA A 204 -65.26 36.50 5.82
N GLY A 205 -65.73 35.26 5.63
CA GLY A 205 -66.87 34.91 4.79
C GLY A 205 -68.24 35.11 5.46
N ARG A 206 -69.30 35.24 4.66
CA ARG A 206 -70.69 35.26 5.17
C ARG A 206 -71.15 33.85 5.58
N PRO A 207 -72.08 33.70 6.53
CA PRO A 207 -72.49 32.39 7.07
C PRO A 207 -73.08 31.42 6.03
N GLY A 208 -73.59 31.90 4.89
CA GLY A 208 -74.07 31.06 3.78
C GLY A 208 -72.97 30.46 2.89
N ASP A 209 -71.75 31.01 2.93
CA ASP A 209 -70.67 30.68 2.00
C ASP A 209 -69.67 29.64 2.57
N ALA A 210 -69.81 29.29 3.86
CA ALA A 210 -68.91 28.36 4.55
C ALA A 210 -68.76 27.00 3.85
N ALA A 211 -69.85 26.47 3.28
CA ALA A 211 -69.84 25.20 2.54
C ALA A 211 -69.19 25.30 1.15
N ALA A 212 -69.17 26.49 0.54
CA ALA A 212 -68.45 26.73 -0.71
C ALA A 212 -66.94 26.90 -0.45
N ILE A 213 -66.59 27.68 0.57
CA ILE A 213 -65.20 27.96 0.99
C ILE A 213 -64.50 26.67 1.45
N ALA A 214 -65.18 25.78 2.17
CA ALA A 214 -64.60 24.49 2.58
C ALA A 214 -64.32 23.54 1.39
N ARG A 215 -65.20 23.53 0.37
CA ARG A 215 -65.01 22.74 -0.85
C ARG A 215 -63.88 23.30 -1.72
N GLU A 216 -63.78 24.61 -1.81
CA GLU A 216 -62.70 25.30 -2.51
C GLU A 216 -61.35 25.10 -1.80
N GLY A 217 -61.30 25.24 -0.47
CA GLY A 217 -60.11 24.95 0.33
C GLY A 217 -59.60 23.52 0.15
N LYS A 218 -60.51 22.52 0.13
CA LYS A 218 -60.17 21.12 -0.16
C LYS A 218 -59.63 20.92 -1.58
N LYS A 219 -60.19 21.62 -2.59
CA LYS A 219 -59.74 21.59 -3.99
C LYS A 219 -58.37 22.23 -4.17
N VAL A 220 -58.09 23.33 -3.46
CA VAL A 220 -56.78 24.01 -3.48
C VAL A 220 -55.72 23.15 -2.78
N LEU A 221 -56.04 22.52 -1.64
CA LEU A 221 -55.17 21.56 -0.96
C LEU A 221 -54.83 20.36 -1.85
N LEU A 222 -55.82 19.74 -2.51
CA LEU A 222 -55.62 18.62 -3.45
C LEU A 222 -54.71 19.00 -4.63
N LYS A 223 -54.88 20.19 -5.20
CA LYS A 223 -54.02 20.71 -6.28
C LYS A 223 -52.59 20.98 -5.80
N LYS A 224 -52.44 21.53 -4.59
CA LYS A 224 -51.13 21.80 -3.99
C LYS A 224 -50.38 20.50 -3.67
N SER A 225 -51.08 19.48 -3.15
CA SER A 225 -50.50 18.15 -2.92
C SER A 225 -50.13 17.42 -4.21
N SER A 226 -50.91 17.57 -5.29
CA SER A 226 -50.59 16.94 -6.58
C SER A 226 -49.39 17.57 -7.27
N ALA A 227 -49.25 18.91 -7.18
CA ALA A 227 -48.10 19.61 -7.73
C ALA A 227 -46.79 19.25 -7.01
N ARG A 228 -46.81 19.14 -5.67
CA ARG A 228 -45.65 18.72 -4.88
C ARG A 228 -45.20 17.30 -5.18
N ARG A 229 -46.14 16.36 -5.28
CA ARG A 229 -45.81 14.96 -5.61
C ARG A 229 -45.13 14.84 -6.98
N SER A 230 -45.62 15.59 -7.97
CA SER A 230 -44.99 15.63 -9.30
C SER A 230 -43.60 16.27 -9.28
N GLU A 231 -43.35 17.22 -8.39
CA GLU A 231 -42.06 17.89 -8.25
C GLU A 231 -41.04 17.00 -7.52
N GLU A 232 -41.45 16.34 -6.44
CA GLU A 232 -40.66 15.33 -5.73
C GLU A 232 -40.28 14.16 -6.64
N ASP A 233 -41.22 13.65 -7.46
CA ASP A 233 -40.93 12.60 -8.44
C ASP A 233 -39.92 13.07 -9.51
N ARG A 234 -40.01 14.33 -9.95
CA ARG A 234 -39.03 14.93 -10.89
C ARG A 234 -37.63 15.05 -10.27
N ILE A 235 -37.55 15.42 -8.99
CA ILE A 235 -36.27 15.56 -8.26
C ILE A 235 -35.66 14.17 -8.00
N ARG A 236 -36.47 13.19 -7.61
CA ARG A 236 -36.06 11.79 -7.42
C ARG A 236 -35.52 11.18 -8.72
N GLN A 237 -36.18 11.45 -9.85
CA GLN A 237 -35.74 10.97 -11.16
C GLN A 237 -34.41 11.61 -11.59
N LYS A 238 -34.20 12.90 -11.30
CA LYS A 238 -32.91 13.58 -11.55
C LYS A 238 -31.79 13.04 -10.68
N GLN A 239 -32.02 12.78 -9.39
CA GLN A 239 -31.02 12.17 -8.51
C GLN A 239 -30.66 10.73 -8.92
N ALA A 240 -31.64 9.95 -9.38
CA ALA A 240 -31.40 8.60 -9.91
C ALA A 240 -30.57 8.62 -11.20
N ALA A 241 -30.81 9.60 -12.09
CA ALA A 241 -30.04 9.76 -13.32
C ALA A 241 -28.56 10.12 -13.05
N LEU A 242 -28.30 11.01 -12.09
CA LEU A 242 -26.93 11.41 -11.69
C LEU A 242 -26.14 10.24 -11.09
N ARG A 243 -26.77 9.42 -10.23
CA ARG A 243 -26.12 8.21 -9.69
C ARG A 243 -25.75 7.20 -10.77
N ASN A 244 -26.54 7.11 -11.84
CA ASN A 244 -26.29 6.19 -12.96
C ASN A 244 -25.19 6.69 -13.90
N SER A 245 -24.96 8.01 -13.99
CA SER A 245 -23.83 8.57 -14.74
C SER A 245 -22.49 8.42 -14.02
N ASP A 246 -22.47 8.51 -12.69
CA ASP A 246 -21.24 8.35 -11.91
C ASP A 246 -20.74 6.89 -11.90
N ALA A 247 -21.65 5.91 -11.87
CA ALA A 247 -21.32 4.50 -11.99
C ALA A 247 -20.69 4.12 -13.34
N ARG A 248 -20.99 4.87 -14.43
CA ARG A 248 -20.40 4.63 -15.76
C ARG A 248 -19.01 5.23 -15.93
N LYS A 249 -18.62 6.19 -15.10
CA LYS A 249 -17.32 6.89 -15.20
C LYS A 249 -16.21 6.24 -14.37
N ALA A 250 -16.56 5.37 -13.41
CA ALA A 250 -15.61 4.64 -12.56
C ALA A 250 -15.04 3.35 -13.20
N GLY A 251 -15.51 2.95 -14.39
CA GLY A 251 -15.13 1.68 -15.03
C GLY A 251 -13.92 1.72 -15.98
N GLN A 252 -13.21 2.84 -16.10
CA GLN A 252 -12.15 3.01 -17.11
C GLN A 252 -10.90 3.66 -16.51
N GLY A 253 -10.08 2.88 -15.83
CA GLY A 253 -8.78 3.31 -15.28
C GLY A 253 -8.00 2.18 -14.62
N GLY A 254 -7.26 1.39 -15.40
CA GLY A 254 -6.23 0.45 -14.94
C GLY A 254 -5.18 0.29 -16.06
N LEU A 255 -3.96 0.82 -15.90
CA LEU A 255 -2.73 0.20 -15.35
C LEU A 255 -2.01 -0.73 -16.35
N THR A 256 -0.84 -0.29 -16.83
CA THR A 256 0.20 -1.13 -17.44
C THR A 256 1.55 -0.74 -16.84
N ALA A 257 2.21 -1.67 -16.15
CA ALA A 257 3.59 -1.52 -15.70
C ALA A 257 4.27 -2.90 -15.72
N ASP A 258 5.33 -3.00 -16.54
CA ASP A 258 6.10 -4.21 -16.81
C ASP A 258 7.21 -4.45 -15.78
N LYS A 259 7.58 -5.73 -15.63
CA LYS A 259 8.60 -6.29 -14.72
C LYS A 259 10.02 -6.17 -15.30
N ALA A 260 11.01 -5.90 -14.44
CA ALA A 260 12.38 -6.41 -14.59
C ALA A 260 13.12 -6.48 -13.22
N ASP A 261 13.71 -7.64 -12.96
CA ASP A 261 14.37 -8.07 -11.72
C ASP A 261 15.87 -7.73 -11.69
N ILE A 262 16.47 -7.30 -10.55
CA ILE A 262 17.86 -7.66 -10.10
C ILE A 262 18.05 -7.41 -8.58
N ALA A 263 18.09 -8.47 -7.76
CA ALA A 263 18.81 -8.73 -6.49
C ALA A 263 19.31 -7.61 -5.52
N GLY A 264 18.98 -7.77 -4.22
CA GLY A 264 19.62 -7.17 -3.05
C GLY A 264 19.26 -7.92 -1.77
N ASP A 265 20.10 -8.87 -1.36
CA ASP A 265 19.92 -9.74 -0.19
C ASP A 265 20.33 -9.02 1.10
N SER A 266 19.37 -8.69 1.96
CA SER A 266 19.63 -8.35 3.37
C SER A 266 19.41 -9.60 4.21
N GLY A 267 20.50 -10.24 4.61
CA GLY A 267 20.58 -11.62 5.12
C GLY A 267 19.80 -12.01 6.38
N LEU A 268 18.81 -11.22 6.80
CA LEU A 268 17.81 -11.64 7.79
C LEU A 268 16.46 -11.99 7.15
N ILE A 269 16.13 -11.41 5.99
CA ILE A 269 14.83 -11.64 5.33
C ILE A 269 15.09 -12.06 3.88
N LYS A 270 14.75 -13.30 3.59
CA LYS A 270 14.83 -13.85 2.23
C LYS A 270 13.67 -13.31 1.38
N GLY A 271 13.97 -12.82 0.17
CA GLY A 271 12.97 -12.56 -0.87
C GLY A 271 12.35 -11.16 -0.94
N LEU A 272 13.07 -10.14 -0.48
CA LEU A 272 12.69 -8.73 -0.65
C LEU A 272 12.82 -8.26 -2.11
N LYS A 273 11.77 -7.64 -2.64
CA LYS A 273 11.78 -6.83 -3.86
C LYS A 273 12.75 -5.67 -3.69
N LYS A 274 13.66 -5.54 -4.64
CA LYS A 274 14.54 -4.38 -4.70
C LYS A 274 13.76 -3.16 -5.18
N ILE A 275 13.84 -2.09 -4.40
CA ILE A 275 13.33 -0.76 -4.79
C ILE A 275 14.16 -0.30 -6.00
N VAL A 276 13.55 -0.28 -7.19
CA VAL A 276 14.15 0.26 -8.41
C VAL A 276 14.25 1.77 -8.25
N THR A 277 15.43 2.27 -7.93
CA THR A 277 15.72 3.70 -8.08
C THR A 277 15.81 3.96 -9.58
N PRO A 278 15.00 4.87 -10.16
CA PRO A 278 15.04 5.11 -11.60
C PRO A 278 16.45 5.54 -12.00
N GLU A 279 17.01 4.88 -13.02
CA GLU A 279 18.32 5.25 -13.56
C GLU A 279 18.27 6.71 -14.04
N PRO A 280 19.29 7.53 -13.73
CA PRO A 280 19.35 8.89 -14.26
C PRO A 280 19.37 8.82 -15.80
N GLU A 281 18.54 9.62 -16.45
CA GLU A 281 18.46 9.66 -17.92
C GLU A 281 19.87 9.80 -18.50
N LYS A 282 20.24 8.86 -19.38
CA LYS A 282 21.55 8.87 -20.04
C LYS A 282 21.71 10.21 -20.77
N PRO A 283 22.91 10.84 -20.75
CA PRO A 283 23.15 12.06 -21.52
C PRO A 283 22.73 11.88 -22.98
N TYR A 284 21.96 12.83 -23.50
CA TYR A 284 21.44 12.80 -24.86
C TYR A 284 22.58 12.63 -25.88
N ASP A 285 22.57 11.51 -26.62
CA ASP A 285 23.51 11.26 -27.70
C ASP A 285 22.96 11.81 -29.03
N PRO A 286 23.55 12.86 -29.60
CA PRO A 286 23.07 13.48 -30.85
C PRO A 286 23.16 12.56 -32.08
N PHE A 287 23.92 11.46 -32.01
CA PHE A 287 24.06 10.51 -33.12
C PHE A 287 23.32 9.19 -32.89
N GLY A 288 22.63 9.03 -31.75
CA GLY A 288 21.84 7.84 -31.44
C GLY A 288 22.61 6.52 -31.62
N GLY A 289 23.91 6.51 -31.29
CA GLY A 289 24.79 5.35 -31.46
C GLY A 289 25.46 5.20 -32.84
N MET A 290 25.21 6.08 -33.80
CA MET A 290 25.94 6.08 -35.08
C MET A 290 27.31 6.73 -34.94
N VAL A 291 28.37 5.91 -34.96
CA VAL A 291 29.75 6.40 -34.96
C VAL A 291 30.19 6.63 -36.41
N PRO A 292 30.58 7.85 -36.81
CA PRO A 292 31.12 8.11 -38.14
C PRO A 292 32.33 7.18 -38.43
N ASN A 293 32.33 6.54 -39.61
CA ASN A 293 33.35 5.59 -40.08
C ASN A 293 33.44 4.23 -39.37
N LYS A 294 32.54 3.91 -38.43
CA LYS A 294 32.43 2.53 -37.91
C LYS A 294 31.53 1.72 -38.84
N ARG A 295 32.04 0.59 -39.34
CA ARG A 295 31.27 -0.41 -40.08
C ARG A 295 31.10 -1.64 -39.19
N ASP A 296 29.97 -2.33 -39.32
CA ASP A 296 29.56 -3.35 -38.35
C ASP A 296 30.47 -4.59 -38.36
N TYR A 297 30.95 -4.99 -39.54
CA TYR A 297 31.63 -6.28 -39.72
C TYR A 297 33.15 -6.21 -39.88
N TYR A 298 33.70 -5.03 -40.15
CA TYR A 298 35.16 -4.87 -40.25
C TYR A 298 35.61 -3.47 -39.89
N THR A 299 36.82 -3.39 -39.34
CA THR A 299 37.53 -2.14 -39.10
C THR A 299 38.55 -1.93 -40.20
N LEU A 300 38.44 -0.82 -40.93
CA LEU A 300 39.48 -0.37 -41.84
C LEU A 300 40.73 -0.02 -41.04
N ARG A 301 41.88 -0.55 -41.45
CA ARG A 301 43.18 -0.06 -41.00
C ARG A 301 43.60 1.10 -41.90
N ASP A 302 44.35 2.04 -41.34
CA ASP A 302 44.92 3.17 -42.10
C ASP A 302 46.03 2.73 -43.08
N PHE A 303 46.53 1.50 -42.93
CA PHE A 303 47.61 0.97 -43.75
C PHE A 303 47.44 -0.54 -43.98
N TYR A 304 47.48 -0.91 -45.26
CA TYR A 304 47.62 -2.29 -45.72
C TYR A 304 48.89 -2.38 -46.60
N PRO A 305 49.87 -3.22 -46.24
CA PRO A 305 51.11 -3.34 -46.99
C PRO A 305 50.80 -3.93 -48.37
N SER A 306 51.07 -3.17 -49.42
CA SER A 306 50.91 -3.66 -50.80
C SER A 306 51.92 -2.97 -51.72
N SER A 307 52.62 -3.76 -52.51
CA SER A 307 53.63 -3.27 -53.46
C SER A 307 53.05 -2.33 -54.53
N TYR A 308 51.74 -2.40 -54.77
CA TYR A 308 51.03 -1.55 -55.73
C TYR A 308 50.63 -0.18 -55.17
N LEU A 309 50.22 -0.10 -53.89
CA LEU A 309 49.72 1.16 -53.30
C LEU A 309 50.81 1.99 -52.64
N ASP A 310 51.95 1.39 -52.29
CA ASP A 310 53.07 2.09 -51.66
C ASP A 310 53.62 3.25 -52.54
N PRO A 311 53.77 3.12 -53.87
CA PRO A 311 54.18 4.23 -54.75
C PRO A 311 53.09 5.31 -54.86
N ILE A 312 51.81 4.91 -54.92
CA ILE A 312 50.65 5.80 -55.09
C ILE A 312 50.48 6.70 -53.86
N ARG A 313 50.83 6.18 -52.67
CA ARG A 313 50.83 6.95 -51.42
C ARG A 313 51.85 8.10 -51.42
N GLN A 314 52.98 7.93 -52.10
CA GLN A 314 54.06 8.92 -52.15
C GLN A 314 53.88 9.92 -53.30
N ASP A 315 53.09 9.59 -54.32
CA ASP A 315 52.85 10.46 -55.47
C ASP A 315 51.80 11.54 -55.17
N THR A 316 52.27 12.78 -54.98
CA THR A 316 51.42 13.94 -54.70
C THR A 316 50.47 14.28 -55.85
N ARG A 317 50.77 13.84 -57.08
CA ARG A 317 49.88 14.08 -58.24
C ARG A 317 48.58 13.30 -58.13
N MET A 318 48.61 12.10 -57.55
CA MET A 318 47.42 11.26 -57.38
C MET A 318 46.56 11.73 -56.20
N GLN A 319 47.18 12.20 -55.11
CA GLN A 319 46.46 12.81 -53.99
C GLN A 319 45.74 14.10 -54.40
N ALA A 320 46.39 14.96 -55.20
CA ALA A 320 45.76 16.18 -55.72
C ALA A 320 44.58 15.87 -56.68
N GLY A 321 44.55 14.68 -57.27
CA GLY A 321 43.45 14.19 -58.10
C GLY A 321 42.24 13.66 -57.34
N GLY A 322 42.24 13.72 -56.00
CA GLY A 322 41.14 13.25 -55.16
C GLY A 322 41.11 11.75 -54.92
N TYR A 323 42.22 11.04 -55.20
CA TYR A 323 42.32 9.61 -54.90
C TYR A 323 42.59 9.38 -53.41
N ASP A 324 41.57 8.91 -52.67
CA ASP A 324 41.69 8.53 -51.26
C ASP A 324 41.97 7.02 -51.09
N LEU A 325 43.03 6.71 -50.36
CA LEU A 325 43.44 5.33 -50.07
C LEU A 325 42.46 4.64 -49.13
N GLN A 326 41.84 5.36 -48.19
CA GLN A 326 40.85 4.76 -47.27
C GLN A 326 39.60 4.30 -48.03
N GLU A 327 39.16 5.09 -49.01
CA GLU A 327 38.07 4.70 -49.90
C GLU A 327 38.45 3.51 -50.79
N TYR A 328 39.67 3.48 -51.34
CA TYR A 328 40.15 2.32 -52.10
C TYR A 328 40.19 1.04 -51.26
N TYR A 329 40.71 1.09 -50.03
CA TYR A 329 40.68 -0.03 -49.11
C TYR A 329 39.24 -0.44 -48.78
N SER A 330 38.34 0.52 -48.61
CA SER A 330 36.93 0.23 -48.35
C SER A 330 36.27 -0.54 -49.47
N ARG A 331 36.51 -0.11 -50.70
CA ARG A 331 35.91 -0.69 -51.89
C ARG A 331 36.49 -2.06 -52.18
N THR A 332 37.80 -2.22 -52.06
CA THR A 332 38.46 -3.52 -52.27
C THR A 332 38.08 -4.54 -51.21
N LEU A 333 37.98 -4.14 -49.94
CA LEU A 333 37.46 -5.02 -48.89
C LEU A 333 35.99 -5.36 -49.12
N MET A 334 35.15 -4.38 -49.50
CA MET A 334 33.74 -4.63 -49.81
C MET A 334 33.55 -5.52 -51.04
N GLU A 335 34.40 -5.42 -52.05
CA GLU A 335 34.38 -6.23 -53.27
C GLU A 335 34.91 -7.65 -53.03
N ALA A 336 36.05 -7.77 -52.34
CA ALA A 336 36.62 -9.07 -51.95
C ALA A 336 35.68 -9.86 -51.04
N PHE A 337 34.92 -9.15 -50.22
CA PHE A 337 33.95 -9.70 -49.29
C PHE A 337 32.51 -9.39 -49.70
N ALA A 338 32.26 -9.16 -51.00
CA ALA A 338 30.91 -8.95 -51.53
C ALA A 338 30.10 -10.24 -51.37
N GLY A 339 29.42 -10.35 -50.23
CA GLY A 339 28.77 -11.58 -49.74
C GLY A 339 28.83 -11.74 -48.20
N LEU A 340 29.64 -10.95 -47.49
CA LEU A 340 29.74 -10.94 -46.01
C LEU A 340 28.79 -9.96 -45.32
N GLY A 341 27.86 -9.35 -46.06
CA GLY A 341 26.86 -8.42 -45.52
C GLY A 341 25.42 -8.92 -45.61
N CYS A 342 25.19 -10.12 -46.14
CA CYS A 342 23.88 -10.75 -46.24
C CYS A 342 23.92 -12.14 -45.58
N PHE A 343 23.79 -12.15 -44.25
CA PHE A 343 23.58 -13.40 -43.52
C PHE A 343 22.10 -13.74 -43.57
N ILE A 344 21.72 -14.68 -44.45
CA ILE A 344 20.34 -15.13 -44.61
C ILE A 344 19.76 -15.59 -43.26
N ASP A 345 20.59 -16.21 -42.41
CA ASP A 345 20.17 -16.67 -41.08
C ASP A 345 19.77 -15.53 -40.14
N GLU A 346 20.48 -14.39 -40.18
CA GLU A 346 20.16 -13.22 -39.34
C GLU A 346 18.93 -12.47 -39.87
N GLU A 347 18.79 -12.35 -41.19
CA GLU A 347 17.60 -11.76 -41.83
C GLU A 347 16.34 -12.61 -41.61
N VAL A 348 16.47 -13.93 -41.63
CA VAL A 348 15.38 -14.87 -41.32
C VAL A 348 15.01 -14.81 -39.84
N ALA A 349 15.99 -14.77 -38.93
CA ALA A 349 15.74 -14.60 -37.50
C ALA A 349 15.01 -13.28 -37.19
N GLN A 350 15.42 -12.15 -37.79
CA GLN A 350 14.71 -10.88 -37.61
C GLN A 350 13.29 -10.91 -38.18
N ARG A 351 13.05 -11.60 -39.30
CA ARG A 351 11.70 -11.83 -39.83
C ARG A 351 10.85 -12.68 -38.90
N ASP A 352 11.43 -13.75 -38.35
CA ASP A 352 10.74 -14.65 -37.43
C ASP A 352 10.42 -13.95 -36.09
N ASP A 353 11.33 -13.12 -35.58
CA ASP A 353 11.11 -12.29 -34.40
C ASP A 353 10.02 -11.22 -34.63
N ALA A 354 9.99 -10.60 -35.81
CA ALA A 354 8.92 -9.67 -36.18
C ALA A 354 7.56 -10.39 -36.39
N GLY A 355 7.56 -11.65 -36.82
CA GLY A 355 6.37 -12.51 -36.96
C GLY A 355 5.89 -13.16 -35.65
N SER A 356 6.74 -13.17 -34.62
CA SER A 356 6.51 -13.81 -33.30
C SER A 356 5.65 -12.99 -32.34
N LEU A 357 5.29 -11.74 -32.68
CA LEU A 357 4.39 -10.88 -31.89
C LEU A 357 2.91 -11.36 -31.79
N GLY A 358 2.63 -12.64 -32.02
CA GLY A 358 1.26 -13.16 -32.08
C GLY A 358 0.96 -14.54 -31.50
N VAL A 359 1.92 -15.44 -31.24
CA VAL A 359 1.60 -16.78 -30.68
C VAL A 359 2.81 -17.40 -29.96
N PRO A 360 2.72 -17.80 -28.67
CA PRO A 360 3.82 -18.50 -27.99
C PRO A 360 3.86 -19.99 -28.39
N ARG A 361 5.05 -20.50 -28.73
CA ARG A 361 5.31 -21.91 -29.07
C ARG A 361 5.86 -22.68 -27.84
N PRO A 362 5.46 -23.95 -27.60
CA PRO A 362 5.82 -24.65 -26.36
C PRO A 362 7.27 -25.16 -26.33
N ALA A 363 7.89 -25.01 -25.16
CA ALA A 363 9.31 -25.20 -24.82
C ALA A 363 9.77 -26.67 -24.69
N ALA A 364 9.58 -27.51 -25.71
CA ALA A 364 9.91 -28.95 -25.63
C ALA A 364 11.10 -29.42 -26.49
N THR A 365 11.73 -28.58 -27.32
CA THR A 365 12.77 -29.06 -28.27
C THR A 365 14.18 -28.54 -28.02
N HIS A 366 14.41 -27.72 -26.99
CA HIS A 366 15.75 -27.16 -26.73
C HIS A 366 16.71 -28.12 -26.00
N VAL A 367 16.21 -29.21 -25.42
CA VAL A 367 17.03 -30.17 -24.64
C VAL A 367 17.63 -31.29 -25.52
N ALA A 368 17.06 -31.56 -26.70
CA ALA A 368 17.53 -32.65 -27.56
C ALA A 368 18.78 -32.28 -28.41
N ALA A 369 19.01 -31.00 -28.70
CA ALA A 369 20.11 -30.57 -29.56
C ALA A 369 21.45 -30.40 -28.82
N GLN A 370 21.43 -30.11 -27.50
CA GLN A 370 22.66 -29.97 -26.70
C GLN A 370 23.32 -31.30 -26.30
N ALA A 371 22.60 -32.43 -26.40
CA ALA A 371 23.14 -33.75 -26.04
C ALA A 371 23.91 -34.44 -27.19
N ALA A 372 23.81 -33.97 -28.44
CA ALA A 372 24.39 -34.64 -29.61
C ALA A 372 25.79 -34.14 -30.00
N VAL A 373 26.30 -33.05 -29.41
CA VAL A 373 27.59 -32.43 -29.80
C VAL A 373 28.74 -32.82 -28.85
N SER A 374 28.46 -33.47 -27.72
CA SER A 374 29.47 -33.78 -26.69
C SER A 374 30.16 -35.14 -26.83
N SER A 375 29.87 -35.96 -27.85
CA SER A 375 30.33 -37.36 -27.91
C SER A 375 31.28 -37.70 -29.07
N THR A 376 32.00 -36.74 -29.65
CA THR A 376 33.02 -37.04 -30.67
C THR A 376 34.36 -36.35 -30.38
N GLY A 377 35.23 -37.06 -29.66
CA GLY A 377 36.62 -36.67 -29.41
C GLY A 377 37.55 -37.89 -29.26
N THR A 378 38.14 -38.29 -30.39
CA THR A 378 39.45 -38.97 -30.62
C THR A 378 39.90 -40.21 -29.81
N PRO A 379 40.28 -41.33 -30.46
CA PRO A 379 41.05 -42.40 -29.85
C PRO A 379 42.57 -42.18 -29.98
N GLU A 380 43.30 -42.33 -28.87
CA GLU A 380 44.75 -42.55 -28.83
C GLU A 380 45.08 -43.95 -29.38
N ALA A 381 46.07 -44.05 -30.25
CA ALA A 381 46.70 -45.29 -30.67
C ALA A 381 48.20 -45.23 -30.33
N SER A 382 48.61 -46.29 -29.62
CA SER A 382 49.93 -46.92 -29.44
C SER A 382 51.22 -46.22 -29.89
#